data_AF-A0A2E1BTA2-F1
#
_entry.id   AF-A0A2E1BTA2-F1
#
_cell.length_a   1.000
_cell.length_b   1.000
_cell.length_c   1.000
_cell.angle_alpha   90.00
_cell.angle_beta   90.00
_cell.angle_gamma   90.00
#
_symmetry.space_group_name_H-M   'P 1'
#
loop_
_entity.id
_entity.type
_entity.pdbx_description
1 polymer ?
#
loop_
_entity_poly.entity_id
_entity_poly.type
_entity_poly.pdbx_seq_one_letter_code
_entity_poly.pdbx_strand_id
1 'polypeptide(L)'
;MKLIVYFSIFYLLCMNLYAEKVPAGYVAKWDTILLSDQDYEIKSKKTCQSFEGTLKKGKIEMPHIIPFKIINKTLINFINGYKINSEESNLDLINQIDTVVIWPNYQQSNWYVLMGSSSCFISWIEIQPDNLDAIIDSGKKL
;
A
#
# COMPACT_ATOMS: atom_id res chain seq x y z
N MET A 1 -42.26 -14.29 12.55
CA MET A 1 -41.08 -14.82 11.83
C MET A 1 -40.42 -13.80 10.90
N LYS A 2 -41.16 -13.10 10.02
CA LYS A 2 -40.57 -12.13 9.08
C LYS A 2 -39.76 -11.01 9.75
N LEU A 3 -40.23 -10.49 10.90
CA LEU A 3 -39.60 -9.37 11.60
C LEU A 3 -38.22 -9.71 12.21
N ILE A 4 -38.04 -10.95 12.68
CA ILE A 4 -36.77 -11.45 13.24
C ILE A 4 -35.72 -11.58 12.13
N VAL A 5 -36.14 -12.03 10.93
CA VAL A 5 -35.26 -12.17 9.76
C VAL A 5 -34.75 -10.81 9.26
N TYR A 6 -35.59 -9.77 9.29
CA TYR A 6 -35.14 -8.42 8.96
C TYR A 6 -34.13 -7.88 9.98
N PHE A 7 -34.34 -8.17 11.27
CA PHE A 7 -33.44 -7.72 12.33
C PHE A 7 -32.06 -8.39 12.24
N SER A 8 -32.01 -9.69 11.91
CA SER A 8 -30.74 -10.40 11.74
C SER A 8 -29.97 -9.97 10.50
N ILE A 9 -30.67 -9.67 9.39
CA ILE A 9 -30.04 -9.11 8.19
C ILE A 9 -29.49 -7.70 8.46
N PHE A 10 -30.25 -6.86 9.16
CA PHE A 10 -29.80 -5.51 9.54
C PHE A 10 -28.58 -5.56 10.48
N TYR A 11 -28.60 -6.46 11.46
CA TYR A 11 -27.47 -6.65 12.37
C TYR A 11 -26.19 -7.10 11.63
N LEU A 12 -26.30 -8.03 10.68
CA LEU A 12 -25.18 -8.47 9.86
C LEU A 12 -24.65 -7.33 8.95
N LEU A 13 -25.52 -6.47 8.41
CA LEU A 13 -25.11 -5.30 7.65
C LEU A 13 -24.35 -4.27 8.50
N CYS A 14 -24.74 -4.05 9.76
CA CYS A 14 -24.05 -3.13 10.66
C CYS A 14 -22.64 -3.61 11.06
N MET A 15 -22.38 -4.92 11.14
CA MET A 15 -21.07 -5.45 11.52
C MET A 15 -20.01 -5.30 10.42
N ASN A 16 -20.41 -5.07 9.16
CA ASN A 16 -19.49 -4.99 8.01
C ASN A 16 -18.96 -3.58 7.71
N LEU A 17 -19.30 -2.55 8.50
CA LEU A 17 -18.99 -1.15 8.19
C LEU A 17 -17.94 -0.47 9.10
N TYR A 18 -17.36 -1.21 10.04
CA TYR A 18 -16.34 -0.65 10.93
C TYR A 18 -14.93 -0.92 10.39
N ALA A 19 -14.57 -0.20 9.32
CA ALA A 19 -13.16 0.11 9.12
C ALA A 19 -12.77 1.07 10.26
N GLU A 20 -11.96 0.60 11.22
CA GLU A 20 -11.46 1.49 12.28
C GLU A 20 -10.74 2.68 11.62
N LYS A 21 -11.19 3.88 11.99
CA LYS A 21 -10.58 5.11 11.51
C LYS A 21 -9.14 5.13 12.03
N VAL A 22 -8.17 5.31 11.13
CA VAL A 22 -6.76 5.43 11.51
C VAL A 22 -6.64 6.45 12.64
N PRO A 23 -6.08 6.07 13.81
CA PRO A 23 -6.00 6.95 14.95
C PRO A 23 -5.32 8.27 14.58
N ALA A 24 -5.88 9.39 15.04
CA ALA A 24 -5.22 10.67 14.92
C ALA A 24 -3.82 10.58 15.57
N GLY A 25 -2.76 10.75 14.77
CA GLY A 25 -1.39 10.58 15.23
C GLY A 25 -0.78 9.19 15.06
N TYR A 26 -1.32 8.34 14.16
CA TYR A 26 -0.60 7.14 13.73
C TYR A 26 0.81 7.51 13.23
N VAL A 27 1.83 7.01 13.91
CA VAL A 27 3.24 7.20 13.57
C VAL A 27 3.76 5.88 13.00
N ALA A 28 3.97 5.86 11.69
CA ALA A 28 4.63 4.74 11.03
C ALA A 28 6.01 4.50 11.65
N LYS A 29 6.31 3.26 12.03
CA LYS A 29 7.61 2.86 12.62
C LYS A 29 8.59 2.33 11.57
N TRP A 30 8.35 2.66 10.31
CA TRP A 30 9.05 2.11 9.16
C TRP A 30 10.27 2.94 8.81
N ASP A 31 11.33 2.27 8.35
CA ASP A 31 12.45 2.97 7.74
C ASP A 31 11.95 3.55 6.40
N THR A 32 11.83 4.87 6.35
CA THR A 32 11.28 5.59 5.22
C THR A 32 12.12 6.80 4.86
N ILE A 33 12.03 7.19 3.60
CA ILE A 33 12.54 8.49 3.13
C ILE A 33 11.46 9.19 2.31
N LEU A 34 11.45 10.52 2.38
CA LEU A 34 10.63 11.33 1.50
C LEU A 34 11.08 11.13 0.05
N LEU A 35 10.11 11.16 -0.88
CA LEU A 35 10.44 11.17 -2.29
C LEU A 35 11.11 12.50 -2.65
N SER A 36 12.23 12.40 -3.36
CA SER A 36 12.94 13.52 -3.97
C SER A 36 12.43 13.77 -5.39
N ASP A 37 12.78 14.92 -5.98
CA ASP A 37 12.44 15.20 -7.38
C ASP A 37 13.01 14.17 -8.37
N GLN A 38 14.12 13.51 -8.01
CA GLN A 38 14.73 12.45 -8.80
C GLN A 38 13.87 11.17 -8.85
N ASP A 39 13.09 10.89 -7.80
CA ASP A 39 12.19 9.73 -7.76
C ASP A 39 11.02 9.89 -8.73
N TYR A 40 10.74 11.13 -9.17
CA TYR A 40 9.74 11.41 -10.20
C TYR A 40 10.34 11.46 -11.61
N GLU A 41 11.67 11.50 -11.79
CA GLU A 41 12.27 11.69 -13.11
C GLU A 41 12.23 10.41 -13.97
N ILE A 42 11.63 10.49 -15.16
CA ILE A 42 11.58 9.35 -16.09
C ILE A 42 12.92 9.27 -16.83
N LYS A 43 13.80 8.38 -16.36
CA LYS A 43 15.19 8.29 -16.85
C LYS A 43 15.34 7.58 -18.21
N SER A 44 14.39 6.73 -18.60
CA SER A 44 14.44 6.02 -19.89
C SER A 44 13.06 5.60 -20.36
N LYS A 45 12.90 5.49 -21.69
CA LYS A 45 11.68 4.97 -22.30
C LYS A 45 11.71 3.44 -22.22
N LYS A 46 10.93 2.87 -21.29
CA LYS A 46 10.79 1.42 -21.13
C LYS A 46 9.54 0.89 -21.86
N THR A 47 9.48 -0.42 -22.08
CA THR A 47 8.34 -1.11 -22.69
C THR A 47 7.16 -1.30 -21.73
N CYS A 48 7.40 -1.14 -20.44
CA CYS A 48 6.42 -1.21 -19.36
C CYS A 48 5.84 0.20 -19.03
N GLN A 49 4.76 0.24 -18.25
CA GLN A 49 4.31 1.48 -17.63
C GLN A 49 5.39 2.01 -16.67
N SER A 50 5.79 3.28 -16.82
CA SER A 50 6.81 3.88 -15.94
C SER A 50 6.29 4.08 -14.52
N PHE A 51 7.07 3.63 -13.55
CA PHE A 51 6.79 3.83 -12.12
C PHE A 51 6.85 5.32 -11.77
N GLU A 52 7.89 6.02 -12.21
CA GLU A 52 8.07 7.46 -11.98
C GLU A 52 6.95 8.28 -12.64
N GLY A 53 6.51 7.85 -13.84
CA GLY A 53 5.34 8.41 -14.51
C GLY A 53 4.05 8.24 -13.70
N THR A 54 3.83 7.07 -13.09
CA THR A 54 2.72 6.84 -12.16
C THR A 54 2.83 7.73 -10.92
N LEU A 55 4.02 7.87 -10.33
CA LEU A 55 4.25 8.77 -9.20
C LEU A 55 3.96 10.24 -9.55
N LYS A 56 4.37 10.69 -10.75
CA LYS A 56 4.05 12.05 -11.24
C LYS A 56 2.55 12.29 -11.33
N LYS A 57 1.79 11.33 -11.86
CA LYS A 57 0.32 11.43 -11.95
C LYS A 57 -0.29 11.57 -10.56
N GLY A 58 0.10 10.71 -9.62
CA GLY A 58 -0.34 10.81 -8.22
C GLY A 58 -0.04 12.17 -7.59
N LYS A 59 1.14 12.76 -7.86
CA LYS A 59 1.53 14.08 -7.35
C LYS A 59 0.66 15.20 -7.92
N ILE A 60 0.21 15.09 -9.17
CA ILE A 60 -0.68 16.05 -9.81
C ILE A 60 -2.11 15.91 -9.27
N GLU A 61 -2.59 14.68 -9.11
CA GLU A 61 -3.95 14.39 -8.64
C GLU A 61 -4.13 14.70 -7.15
N MET A 62 -3.09 14.47 -6.33
CA MET A 62 -3.12 14.65 -4.87
C MET A 62 -1.88 15.45 -4.39
N PRO A 63 -1.76 16.74 -4.74
CA PRO A 63 -0.56 17.55 -4.47
C PRO A 63 -0.31 17.84 -2.99
N HIS A 64 -1.32 17.66 -2.15
CA HIS A 64 -1.26 17.92 -0.71
C HIS A 64 -0.75 16.71 0.09
N ILE A 65 -0.65 15.54 -0.54
CA ILE A 65 -0.13 14.34 0.10
C ILE A 65 1.37 14.26 -0.09
N ILE A 66 2.09 13.95 0.99
CA ILE A 66 3.54 13.75 0.98
C ILE A 66 3.80 12.24 0.99
N PRO A 67 4.14 11.62 -0.17
CA PRO A 67 4.46 10.20 -0.21
C PRO A 67 5.86 9.93 0.36
N PHE A 68 6.06 8.69 0.78
CA PHE A 68 7.34 8.22 1.30
C PHE A 68 7.68 6.82 0.75
N LYS A 69 8.97 6.57 0.55
CA LYS A 69 9.51 5.30 0.09
C LYS A 69 9.97 4.49 1.29
N ILE A 70 9.55 3.22 1.40
CA ILE A 70 10.13 2.31 2.40
C ILE A 70 11.50 1.83 1.93
N ILE A 71 12.44 1.71 2.86
CA ILE A 71 13.83 1.38 2.55
C ILE A 71 14.37 0.28 3.48
N ASN A 72 15.59 -0.17 3.19
CA ASN A 72 16.37 -1.07 4.03
C ASN A 72 15.60 -2.34 4.43
N LYS A 73 15.66 -2.68 5.73
CA LYS A 73 15.04 -3.88 6.29
C LYS A 73 13.51 -3.82 6.20
N THR A 74 12.91 -2.64 6.30
CA THR A 74 11.46 -2.49 6.16
C THR A 74 10.97 -2.88 4.77
N LEU A 75 11.70 -2.51 3.71
CA LEU A 75 11.38 -2.96 2.35
C LEU A 75 11.43 -4.49 2.21
N ILE A 76 12.51 -5.12 2.69
CA ILE A 76 12.66 -6.58 2.63
C ILE A 76 11.52 -7.27 3.39
N ASN A 77 11.22 -6.80 4.60
CA ASN A 77 10.14 -7.33 5.42
C ASN A 77 8.78 -7.16 4.75
N PHE A 78 8.51 -6.01 4.13
CA PHE A 78 7.28 -5.79 3.38
C PHE A 78 7.14 -6.80 2.24
N ILE A 79 8.17 -6.97 1.40
CA ILE A 79 8.13 -7.91 0.27
C ILE A 79 7.88 -9.34 0.76
N ASN A 80 8.61 -9.78 1.80
CA ASN A 80 8.45 -11.10 2.39
C ASN A 80 7.05 -11.32 2.97
N GLY A 81 6.54 -10.35 3.73
CA GLY A 81 5.20 -10.41 4.30
C GLY A 81 4.11 -10.39 3.24
N TYR A 82 4.27 -9.56 2.20
CA TYR A 82 3.33 -9.47 1.10
C TYR A 82 3.28 -10.77 0.31
N LYS A 83 4.44 -11.42 0.14
CA LYS A 83 4.57 -12.75 -0.46
C LYS A 83 3.80 -13.82 0.32
N ILE A 84 3.90 -13.85 1.65
CA ILE A 84 3.17 -14.80 2.52
C ILE A 84 1.66 -14.64 2.34
N ASN A 85 1.19 -13.41 2.22
CA ASN A 85 -0.24 -13.08 2.18
C ASN A 85 -0.83 -13.11 0.76
N SER A 86 -0.03 -13.39 -0.27
CA SER A 86 -0.45 -13.37 -1.67
C SER A 86 -0.71 -14.77 -2.21
N GLU A 87 -1.60 -14.85 -3.22
CA GLU A 87 -1.82 -16.07 -3.97
C GLU A 87 -0.56 -16.48 -4.78
N GLU A 88 -0.40 -17.79 -4.98
CA GLU A 88 0.80 -18.40 -5.59
C GLU A 88 1.09 -17.88 -7.02
N SER A 89 0.04 -17.49 -7.76
CA SER A 89 0.12 -16.92 -9.12
C SER A 89 0.80 -15.55 -9.19
N ASN A 90 0.88 -14.81 -8.08
CA ASN A 90 1.46 -13.46 -8.04
C ASN A 90 2.91 -13.45 -7.56
N LEU A 91 3.47 -14.60 -7.15
CA LEU A 91 4.79 -14.67 -6.52
C LEU A 91 5.92 -14.17 -7.44
N ASP A 92 5.87 -14.50 -8.73
CA ASP A 92 6.90 -14.07 -9.69
C ASP A 92 6.96 -12.56 -9.86
N LEU A 93 5.81 -11.88 -9.82
CA LEU A 93 5.73 -10.42 -9.87
C LEU A 93 6.21 -9.81 -8.55
N ILE A 94 5.85 -10.41 -7.42
CA ILE A 94 6.25 -9.95 -6.08
C ILE A 94 7.77 -10.05 -5.92
N ASN A 95 8.38 -11.14 -6.39
CA ASN A 95 9.83 -11.35 -6.31
C ASN A 95 10.63 -10.30 -7.12
N GLN A 96 9.99 -9.60 -8.07
CA GLN A 96 10.63 -8.55 -8.86
C GLN A 96 10.59 -7.19 -8.19
N ILE A 97 9.76 -6.99 -7.17
CA ILE A 97 9.59 -5.69 -6.49
C ILE A 97 10.93 -5.25 -5.88
N ASP A 98 11.39 -4.07 -6.26
CA ASP A 98 12.59 -3.44 -5.70
C ASP A 98 12.30 -2.06 -5.07
N THR A 99 11.10 -1.52 -5.32
CA THR A 99 10.70 -0.20 -4.87
C THR A 99 9.27 -0.22 -4.38
N VAL A 100 9.04 0.33 -3.19
CA VAL A 100 7.69 0.47 -2.63
C VAL A 100 7.51 1.88 -2.08
N VAL A 101 6.48 2.55 -2.57
CA VAL A 101 6.11 3.93 -2.20
C VAL A 101 4.74 3.92 -1.57
N ILE A 102 4.62 4.58 -0.43
CA ILE A 102 3.39 4.72 0.32
C ILE A 102 2.87 6.14 0.13
N TRP A 103 1.61 6.21 -0.27
CA TRP A 103 0.85 7.43 -0.47
C TRP A 103 -0.20 7.52 0.64
N PRO A 104 0.10 8.24 1.74
CA PRO A 104 -0.80 8.28 2.88
C PRO A 104 -2.01 9.17 2.57
N ASN A 105 -3.20 8.58 2.49
CA ASN A 105 -4.42 9.36 2.38
C ASN A 105 -5.00 9.63 3.77
N TYR A 106 -4.62 10.74 4.40
CA TYR A 106 -5.08 11.09 5.76
C TYR A 106 -6.55 11.49 5.84
N GLN A 107 -7.21 11.74 4.70
CA GLN A 107 -8.64 12.03 4.65
C GLN A 107 -9.48 10.75 4.65
N GLN A 108 -8.89 9.63 4.23
CA GLN A 108 -9.52 8.31 4.17
C GLN A 108 -8.87 7.34 5.16
N SER A 109 -9.48 6.18 5.35
CA SER A 109 -8.90 5.13 6.21
C SER A 109 -7.75 4.37 5.54
N ASN A 110 -7.72 4.36 4.21
CA ASN A 110 -6.82 3.50 3.45
C ASN A 110 -5.73 4.32 2.78
N TRP A 111 -4.53 3.77 2.72
CA TRP A 111 -3.38 4.31 2.02
C TRP A 111 -3.14 3.54 0.73
N TYR A 112 -2.50 4.21 -0.24
CA TYR A 112 -2.07 3.55 -1.46
C TYR A 112 -0.63 3.11 -1.31
N VAL A 113 -0.35 1.84 -1.57
CA VAL A 113 1.01 1.29 -1.58
C VAL A 113 1.32 0.90 -3.02
N LEU A 114 2.21 1.65 -3.65
CA LEU A 114 2.63 1.48 -5.04
C LEU A 114 3.93 0.68 -5.08
N MET A 115 3.95 -0.35 -5.92
CA MET A 115 5.07 -1.28 -6.06
C MET A 115 5.67 -1.16 -7.47
N GLY A 116 7.00 -1.11 -7.52
CA GLY A 116 7.76 -1.00 -8.75
C GLY A 116 8.96 -1.92 -8.78
N SER A 117 9.45 -2.16 -10.00
CA SER A 117 10.67 -2.89 -10.28
C SER A 117 11.42 -2.20 -11.41
N SER A 118 12.65 -1.75 -11.16
CA SER A 118 13.54 -1.22 -12.20
C SER A 118 12.87 -0.17 -13.08
N SER A 119 12.21 0.82 -12.47
CA SER A 119 11.42 1.88 -13.12
C SER A 119 10.12 1.42 -13.83
N CYS A 120 9.75 0.15 -13.73
CA CYS A 120 8.45 -0.36 -14.16
C CYS A 120 7.46 -0.35 -13.01
N PHE A 121 6.25 0.13 -13.29
CA PHE A 121 5.11 -0.04 -12.40
C PHE A 121 4.65 -1.50 -12.43
N ILE A 122 4.55 -2.13 -11.25
CA ILE A 122 4.03 -3.50 -11.11
C ILE A 122 2.55 -3.44 -10.75
N SER A 123 2.25 -2.88 -9.59
CA SER A 123 0.89 -2.84 -9.05
C SER A 123 0.77 -1.83 -7.93
N TRP A 124 -0.46 -1.64 -7.44
CA TRP A 124 -0.74 -0.89 -6.24
C TRP A 124 -1.82 -1.61 -5.44
N ILE A 125 -1.82 -1.40 -4.13
CA ILE A 125 -2.88 -1.88 -3.23
C ILE A 125 -3.42 -0.71 -2.41
N GLU A 126 -4.70 -0.79 -2.09
CA GLU A 126 -5.35 0.05 -1.10
C GLU A 126 -5.41 -0.71 0.22
N ILE A 127 -4.76 -0.18 1.27
CA ILE A 127 -4.62 -0.90 2.53
C ILE A 127 -4.61 0.06 3.71
N GLN A 128 -5.22 -0.35 4.81
CA GLN A 128 -5.14 0.41 6.06
C GLN A 128 -3.72 0.32 6.66
N PRO A 129 -3.25 1.34 7.38
CA PRO A 129 -1.87 1.40 7.89
C PRO A 129 -1.52 0.27 8.87
N ASP A 130 -2.48 -0.18 9.68
CA ASP A 130 -2.35 -1.30 10.61
C ASP A 130 -2.18 -2.64 9.88
N ASN A 131 -2.89 -2.85 8.77
CA ASN A 131 -2.70 -4.01 7.91
C ASN A 131 -1.34 -3.96 7.20
N LEU A 132 -0.85 -2.76 6.86
CA LEU A 132 0.50 -2.58 6.33
C LEU A 132 1.58 -2.90 7.37
N ASP A 133 1.39 -2.49 8.63
CA ASP A 133 2.22 -2.91 9.76
C ASP A 133 2.23 -4.44 9.89
N ALA A 134 1.06 -5.09 9.83
CA ALA A 134 0.94 -6.53 9.96
C ALA A 134 1.68 -7.28 8.84
N ILE A 135 1.63 -6.78 7.59
CA ILE A 135 2.43 -7.31 6.48
C ILE A 135 3.93 -7.24 6.81
N ILE A 136 4.41 -6.05 7.19
CA ILE A 136 5.83 -5.84 7.51
C ILE A 136 6.26 -6.71 8.68
N ASP A 137 5.46 -6.82 9.73
CA ASP A 137 5.78 -7.65 10.89
C ASP A 137 5.73 -9.14 10.60
N SER A 138 4.84 -9.60 9.73
CA SER A 138 4.80 -10.99 9.26
C SER A 138 6.10 -11.36 8.56
N GLY A 139 6.61 -10.48 7.68
CA GLY A 139 7.87 -10.71 6.96
C GLY A 139 9.12 -10.69 7.85
N LYS A 140 9.05 -10.18 9.09
CA LYS A 140 10.14 -10.27 10.09
C LYS A 140 10.27 -11.65 10.74
N LYS A 141 9.19 -12.45 10.76
CA LYS A 141 9.12 -13.72 11.49
C LYS A 141 9.62 -14.94 10.68
N LEU A 142 10.10 -14.70 9.45
CA LEU A 142 10.71 -15.72 8.58
C LEU A 142 12.21 -15.89 8.87
#